data_AF-A0A413TIY7-F1
#
_entry.id   AF-A0A413TIY7-F1
#
_cell.length_a   1.000
_cell.length_b   1.000
_cell.length_c   1.000
_cell.angle_alpha   90.00
_cell.angle_beta   90.00
_cell.angle_gamma   90.00
#
_symmetry.space_group_name_H-M   'P 1'
#
loop_
_entity.id
_entity.type
_entity.pdbx_description
1 polymer ?
#
loop_
_entity_poly.entity_id
_entity_poly.type
_entity_poly.pdbx_seq_one_letter_code
_entity_poly.pdbx_strand_id
1 'polypeptide(L)'
;MAMTRLSDPTPRMTLSRALLSEALRLARSPLSAVHLACGLAAGLACGEYFSVTRWDPALGADAYAQFLGALMPLMSAIVCGLAVDEERAAGRLTNLTAVPSRGRAVAAKLLALAALGAGALAVALSVFGGALAVAGR
;
A
#
# COMPACT_ATOMS: atom_id res chain seq x y z
N MET A 1 -31.82 46.20 -8.44
CA MET A 1 -32.09 44.77 -8.18
C MET A 1 -30.75 44.03 -8.14
N ALA A 2 -30.12 43.99 -6.96
CA ALA A 2 -28.81 43.37 -6.76
C ALA A 2 -29.01 41.87 -6.55
N MET A 3 -28.59 41.07 -7.53
CA MET A 3 -28.64 39.63 -7.49
C MET A 3 -27.57 39.13 -6.51
N THR A 4 -27.98 38.79 -5.29
CA THR A 4 -27.17 38.04 -4.34
C THR A 4 -26.81 36.71 -4.98
N ARG A 5 -25.58 36.60 -5.51
CA ARG A 5 -24.99 35.30 -5.82
C ARG A 5 -24.89 34.56 -4.49
N LEU A 6 -25.82 33.64 -4.24
CA LEU A 6 -25.62 32.57 -3.27
C LEU A 6 -24.31 31.91 -3.66
N SER A 7 -23.28 32.07 -2.83
CA SER A 7 -22.07 31.27 -2.92
C SER A 7 -22.51 29.81 -2.81
N ASP A 8 -22.66 29.13 -3.93
CA ASP A 8 -22.82 27.68 -3.92
C ASP A 8 -21.65 27.13 -3.10
N PRO A 9 -21.90 26.39 -2.01
CA PRO A 9 -20.82 25.75 -1.29
C PRO A 9 -20.13 24.81 -2.26
N THR A 10 -18.94 25.20 -2.74
CA THR A 10 -18.12 24.40 -3.65
C THR A 10 -18.10 22.97 -3.11
N PRO A 11 -18.57 21.96 -3.86
CA PRO A 11 -18.71 20.61 -3.35
C PRO A 11 -17.35 20.13 -2.81
N ARG A 12 -17.25 19.95 -1.49
CA ARG A 12 -16.00 19.54 -0.83
C ARG A 12 -15.98 18.03 -0.70
N MET A 13 -14.92 17.41 -1.19
CA MET A 13 -14.70 15.98 -0.98
C MET A 13 -14.38 15.71 0.50
N THR A 14 -15.03 14.71 1.08
CA THR A 14 -14.73 14.21 2.43
C THR A 14 -13.58 13.21 2.34
N LEU A 15 -12.84 13.04 3.45
CA LEU A 15 -11.74 12.06 3.50
C LEU A 15 -12.24 10.63 3.26
N SER A 16 -13.39 10.26 3.84
CA SER A 16 -13.98 8.93 3.66
C SER A 16 -14.33 8.63 2.20
N ARG A 17 -14.93 9.59 1.49
CA ARG A 17 -15.21 9.44 0.05
C ARG A 17 -13.93 9.38 -0.78
N ALA A 18 -12.93 10.18 -0.41
CA ALA A 18 -11.62 10.13 -1.05
C ALA A 18 -10.95 8.76 -0.86
N LEU A 19 -10.97 8.21 0.36
CA LEU A 19 -10.44 6.89 0.66
C LEU A 19 -11.19 5.78 -0.09
N LEU A 20 -12.52 5.84 -0.14
CA LEU A 20 -13.31 4.87 -0.91
C LEU A 20 -12.96 4.92 -2.40
N SER A 21 -12.81 6.13 -2.96
CA SER A 21 -12.36 6.31 -4.34
C SER A 21 -10.99 5.67 -4.57
N GLU A 22 -10.02 5.93 -3.69
CA GLU A 22 -8.68 5.33 -3.79
C GLU A 22 -8.72 3.80 -3.64
N ALA A 23 -9.52 3.27 -2.72
CA ALA A 23 -9.68 1.83 -2.53
C ALA A 23 -10.25 1.15 -3.78
N LEU A 24 -11.30 1.72 -4.39
CA LEU A 24 -11.89 1.20 -5.63
C LEU A 24 -10.92 1.29 -6.83
N ARG A 25 -10.02 2.29 -6.83
CA ARG A 25 -8.99 2.41 -7.86
C ARG A 25 -7.88 1.39 -7.66
N LEU A 26 -7.37 1.25 -6.44
CA LEU A 26 -6.35 0.26 -6.10
C LEU A 26 -6.83 -1.18 -6.34
N ALA A 27 -8.09 -1.49 -6.01
CA ALA A 27 -8.69 -2.80 -6.26
C ALA A 27 -8.69 -3.20 -7.74
N ARG A 28 -8.60 -2.22 -8.66
CA ARG A 28 -8.52 -2.44 -10.12
C ARG A 28 -7.14 -2.13 -10.69
N SER A 29 -6.21 -1.65 -9.88
CA SER A 29 -4.83 -1.37 -10.29
C SER A 29 -4.00 -2.65 -10.21
N PRO A 30 -3.07 -2.86 -11.17
CA PRO A 30 -2.10 -3.95 -11.10
C PRO A 30 -1.22 -3.89 -9.84
N LEU A 31 -1.11 -2.72 -9.18
CA LEU A 31 -0.37 -2.58 -7.92
C LEU A 31 -0.87 -3.55 -6.85
N SER A 32 -2.17 -3.83 -6.78
CA SER A 32 -2.73 -4.78 -5.81
C SER A 32 -2.19 -6.19 -6.00
N ALA A 33 -2.18 -6.67 -7.25
CA ALA A 33 -1.64 -7.99 -7.61
C ALA A 33 -0.13 -8.06 -7.37
N VAL A 34 0.61 -7.00 -7.72
CA VAL A 34 2.07 -6.94 -7.48
C VAL A 34 2.39 -6.99 -5.99
N HIS A 35 1.66 -6.26 -5.14
CA HIS A 35 1.87 -6.31 -3.68
C HIS A 35 1.60 -7.69 -3.10
N LEU A 36 0.52 -8.33 -3.56
CA LEU A 36 0.21 -9.71 -3.17
C LEU A 36 1.33 -10.65 -3.59
N ALA A 37 1.76 -10.59 -4.86
CA ALA A 37 2.84 -11.43 -5.38
C ALA A 37 4.16 -11.22 -4.62
N CYS A 38 4.54 -9.96 -4.34
CA CYS A 38 5.72 -9.64 -3.56
C CYS A 38 5.63 -10.19 -2.12
N GLY A 39 4.48 -10.03 -1.46
CA GLY A 39 4.27 -10.55 -0.10
C GLY A 39 4.36 -12.08 -0.05
N LEU A 40 3.71 -12.77 -0.99
CA LEU A 40 3.79 -14.22 -1.14
C LEU A 40 5.23 -14.68 -1.41
N ALA A 41 5.91 -14.05 -2.36
CA ALA A 41 7.27 -14.42 -2.74
C ALA A 41 8.26 -14.22 -1.58
N ALA A 42 8.18 -13.10 -0.87
CA ALA A 42 9.02 -12.84 0.30
C ALA A 42 8.77 -13.89 1.40
N GLY A 43 7.50 -14.17 1.71
CA GLY A 43 7.13 -15.15 2.73
C GLY A 43 7.56 -16.56 2.38
N LEU A 44 7.34 -17.01 1.14
CA LEU A 44 7.69 -18.36 0.69
C LEU A 44 9.20 -18.53 0.57
N ALA A 45 9.92 -17.62 -0.09
CA ALA A 45 11.36 -17.76 -0.28
C ALA A 45 12.12 -17.78 1.06
N CYS A 46 11.77 -16.87 1.97
CA CYS A 46 12.35 -16.87 3.31
C CYS A 46 11.85 -18.06 4.15
N GLY A 47 10.56 -18.40 4.07
CA GLY A 47 9.96 -19.52 4.80
C GLY A 47 10.60 -20.86 4.43
N GLU A 48 10.79 -21.13 3.13
CA GLU A 48 11.50 -22.32 2.64
C GLU A 48 12.93 -22.35 3.16
N TYR A 49 13.69 -21.26 3.01
CA TYR A 49 15.06 -21.18 3.49
C TYR A 49 15.16 -21.42 5.00
N PHE A 50 14.34 -20.73 5.80
CA PHE A 50 14.38 -20.85 7.25
C PHE A 50 13.77 -22.16 7.76
N SER A 51 12.89 -22.83 7.01
CA SER A 51 12.31 -24.11 7.44
C SER A 51 13.33 -25.25 7.49
N VAL A 52 14.30 -25.28 6.56
CA VAL A 52 15.26 -26.38 6.42
C VAL A 52 16.62 -26.12 7.08
N THR A 53 16.94 -24.86 7.37
CA THR A 53 18.19 -24.51 8.07
C THR A 53 18.13 -24.95 9.54
N ARG A 54 19.25 -24.99 10.25
CA ARG A 54 19.31 -25.34 11.69
C ARG A 54 19.29 -24.13 12.62
N TRP A 55 18.98 -22.95 12.09
CA TRP A 55 19.03 -21.71 12.86
C TRP A 55 17.95 -21.73 13.93
N ASP A 56 18.13 -20.96 15.02
CA ASP A 56 17.06 -20.73 15.99
C ASP A 56 15.84 -20.06 15.30
N PRO A 57 14.60 -20.58 15.42
CA PRO A 57 13.41 -19.96 14.87
C PRO A 57 13.23 -18.49 15.27
N ALA A 58 13.56 -18.12 16.50
CA ALA A 58 13.44 -16.74 16.96
C ALA A 58 14.39 -15.80 16.18
N LEU A 59 15.64 -16.23 16.01
CA LEU A 59 16.62 -15.52 15.17
C LEU A 59 16.15 -15.41 13.71
N GLY A 60 15.53 -16.46 13.17
CA GLY A 60 14.98 -16.46 11.81
C GLY A 60 13.85 -15.44 11.63
N ALA A 61 12.95 -15.34 12.62
CA ALA A 61 11.88 -14.35 12.62
C ALA A 61 12.42 -12.91 12.69
N ASP A 62 13.41 -12.65 13.54
CA ASP A 62 14.05 -11.33 13.66
C ASP A 62 14.76 -10.94 12.35
N ALA A 63 15.52 -11.86 11.76
CA ALA A 63 16.21 -11.63 10.49
C ALA A 63 15.21 -11.35 9.35
N TYR A 64 14.08 -12.07 9.32
CA TYR A 64 13.03 -11.86 8.33
C TYR A 64 12.35 -10.49 8.52
N ALA A 65 12.03 -10.11 9.76
CA ALA A 65 11.48 -8.78 10.06
C ALA A 65 12.45 -7.65 9.66
N GLN A 66 13.75 -7.83 9.92
CA GLN A 66 14.78 -6.89 9.51
C GLN A 66 14.91 -6.79 7.98
N PHE A 67 14.84 -7.92 7.28
CA PHE A 67 14.81 -7.96 5.82
C PHE A 67 13.62 -7.18 5.25
N LEU A 68 12.41 -7.43 5.75
CA LEU A 68 11.21 -6.68 5.36
C LEU A 68 11.35 -5.18 5.67
N GLY A 69 11.85 -4.84 6.87
CA GLY A 69 12.09 -3.47 7.29
C GLY A 69 13.11 -2.73 6.40
N ALA A 70 14.17 -3.42 5.97
CA ALA A 70 15.18 -2.86 5.08
C ALA A 70 14.66 -2.62 3.65
N LEU A 71 13.74 -3.47 3.15
CA LEU A 71 13.17 -3.33 1.81
C LEU A 71 11.96 -2.38 1.75
N MET A 72 11.29 -2.10 2.87
CA MET A 72 10.11 -1.24 2.89
C MET A 72 10.33 0.17 2.33
N PRO A 73 11.43 0.89 2.62
CA PRO A 73 11.70 2.19 2.03
C PRO A 73 11.80 2.14 0.49
N LEU A 74 12.46 1.11 -0.04
CA LEU A 74 12.59 0.91 -1.49
C LEU A 74 11.23 0.65 -2.14
N MET A 75 10.45 -0.27 -1.57
CA MET A 75 9.11 -0.58 -2.08
C MET A 75 8.17 0.61 -1.99
N SER A 76 8.19 1.34 -0.88
CA SER A 76 7.41 2.57 -0.70
C SER A 76 7.75 3.61 -1.77
N ALA A 77 9.04 3.83 -2.05
CA ALA A 77 9.47 4.76 -3.09
C ALA A 77 8.99 4.35 -4.49
N ILE A 78 9.16 3.08 -4.86
CA ILE A 78 8.71 2.55 -6.17
C ILE A 78 7.19 2.66 -6.31
N VAL A 79 6.44 2.20 -5.30
CA VAL A 79 4.97 2.19 -5.33
C VAL A 79 4.42 3.61 -5.37
N CYS A 80 4.98 4.54 -4.59
CA CYS A 80 4.58 5.94 -4.66
C CYS A 80 4.86 6.54 -6.05
N GLY A 81 6.01 6.23 -6.66
CA GLY A 81 6.34 6.65 -8.02
C GLY A 81 5.34 6.14 -9.05
N LEU A 82 5.10 4.83 -9.07
CA LEU A 82 4.10 4.20 -9.96
C LEU A 82 2.70 4.78 -9.77
N ALA A 83 2.32 5.02 -8.52
CA ALA A 83 1.02 5.59 -8.18
C ALA A 83 0.90 7.06 -8.65
N VAL A 84 2.00 7.82 -8.68
CA VAL A 84 2.03 9.17 -9.28
C VAL A 84 1.97 9.08 -10.81
N ASP A 85 2.65 8.10 -11.42
CA ASP A 85 2.59 7.89 -12.86
C ASP A 85 1.17 7.51 -13.34
N GLU A 86 0.46 6.67 -12.57
CA GLU A 86 -0.96 6.38 -12.82
C GLU A 86 -1.83 7.65 -12.78
N GLU A 87 -1.63 8.54 -11.80
CA GLU A 87 -2.33 9.84 -11.73
C GLU A 87 -1.98 10.76 -12.89
N ARG A 88 -0.72 10.74 -13.31
CA ARG A 88 -0.23 11.54 -14.44
C ARG A 88 -0.89 11.08 -15.74
N ALA A 89 -0.97 9.77 -15.96
CA ALA A 89 -1.62 9.17 -17.12
C ALA A 89 -3.14 9.41 -17.14
N ALA A 90 -3.81 9.30 -15.99
CA ALA A 90 -5.26 9.43 -15.90
C ALA A 90 -5.78 10.87 -16.08
N GLY A 91 -4.99 11.88 -15.73
CA GLY A 91 -5.47 13.26 -15.80
C GLY A 91 -4.43 14.33 -15.52
N ARG A 92 -3.14 14.09 -15.81
CA ARG A 92 -2.02 15.02 -15.55
C ARG A 92 -2.00 15.56 -14.13
N LEU A 93 -2.26 14.70 -13.14
CA LEU A 93 -2.26 15.04 -11.71
C LEU A 93 -3.36 16.02 -11.27
N THR A 94 -4.36 16.31 -12.12
CA THR A 94 -5.43 17.28 -11.83
C THR A 94 -6.16 16.96 -10.51
N ASN A 95 -6.38 15.67 -10.22
CA ASN A 95 -7.00 15.20 -8.97
C ASN A 95 -6.19 15.60 -7.72
N LEU A 96 -4.86 15.64 -7.83
CA LEU A 96 -3.96 15.97 -6.72
C LEU A 96 -3.64 17.47 -6.63
N THR A 97 -3.66 18.20 -7.75
CA THR A 97 -3.15 19.58 -7.81
C THR A 97 -4.23 20.65 -7.99
N ALA A 98 -5.33 20.32 -8.67
CA ALA A 98 -6.34 21.32 -9.08
C ALA A 98 -7.63 21.31 -8.25
N VAL A 99 -7.85 20.27 -7.42
CA VAL A 99 -9.08 20.15 -6.62
C VAL A 99 -9.00 21.04 -5.37
N PRO A 100 -10.09 21.74 -4.97
CA PRO A 100 -10.12 22.58 -3.75
C PRO A 100 -9.75 21.83 -2.46
N SER A 101 -9.91 20.51 -2.46
CA SER A 101 -9.62 19.59 -1.34
C SER A 101 -8.35 18.75 -1.54
N ARG A 102 -7.37 19.25 -2.31
CA ARG A 102 -6.09 18.57 -2.62
C ARG A 102 -5.40 17.88 -1.43
N GLY A 103 -5.36 18.51 -0.25
CA GLY A 103 -4.75 17.91 0.93
C GLY A 103 -5.44 16.61 1.37
N ARG A 104 -6.77 16.54 1.25
CA ARG A 104 -7.53 15.31 1.54
C ARG A 104 -7.33 14.25 0.46
N ALA A 105 -7.21 14.66 -0.81
CA ALA A 105 -6.91 13.74 -1.90
C ALA A 105 -5.52 13.10 -1.74
N VAL A 106 -4.50 13.91 -1.43
CA VAL A 106 -3.15 13.43 -1.13
C VAL A 106 -3.14 12.52 0.10
N ALA A 107 -3.78 12.94 1.21
CA ALA A 107 -3.86 12.12 2.42
C ALA A 107 -4.56 10.78 2.16
N ALA A 108 -5.67 10.78 1.42
CA ALA A 108 -6.38 9.55 1.07
C ALA A 108 -5.49 8.61 0.24
N LYS A 109 -4.75 9.14 -0.74
CA LYS A 109 -3.84 8.34 -1.56
C LYS A 109 -2.69 7.75 -0.75
N LEU A 110 -2.08 8.55 0.12
CA LEU A 110 -1.03 8.07 1.04
C LEU A 110 -1.56 6.97 1.97
N LEU A 111 -2.72 7.17 2.58
CA LEU A 111 -3.35 6.17 3.46
C LEU A 111 -3.70 4.88 2.71
N ALA A 112 -4.20 5.00 1.48
CA ALA A 112 -4.55 3.84 0.67
C ALA A 112 -3.31 3.02 0.26
N LEU A 113 -2.22 3.68 -0.12
CA LEU A 113 -0.94 3.02 -0.41
C LEU A 113 -0.32 2.41 0.86
N ALA A 114 -0.39 3.10 2.00
CA ALA A 114 0.07 2.56 3.27
C ALA A 114 -0.72 1.31 3.68
N ALA A 115 -2.05 1.32 3.52
CA ALA A 115 -2.91 0.17 3.79
C ALA A 115 -2.58 -1.01 2.87
N LEU A 116 -2.29 -0.76 1.59
CA LEU A 116 -1.87 -1.79 0.66
C LEU A 116 -0.52 -2.41 1.06
N GLY A 117 0.46 -1.58 1.43
CA GLY A 117 1.75 -2.04 1.93
C GLY A 117 1.63 -2.85 3.23
N ALA A 118 0.80 -2.39 4.17
CA ALA A 118 0.50 -3.12 5.40
C ALA A 118 -0.17 -4.47 5.13
N GLY A 119 -1.09 -4.54 4.16
CA GLY A 119 -1.70 -5.79 3.71
C GLY A 119 -0.67 -6.76 3.12
N ALA A 120 0.27 -6.26 2.31
CA ALA A 120 1.36 -7.06 1.76
C ALA A 120 2.28 -7.61 2.86
N LEU A 121 2.62 -6.79 3.86
CA LEU A 121 3.40 -7.21 5.03
C LEU A 121 2.66 -8.28 5.85
N ALA A 122 1.36 -8.12 6.06
CA ALA A 122 0.55 -9.12 6.75
C ALA A 122 0.58 -10.47 6.02
N VAL A 123 0.40 -10.48 4.70
CA VAL A 123 0.54 -11.68 3.87
C VAL A 123 1.93 -12.29 4.02
N ALA A 124 2.98 -11.47 3.89
CA ALA A 124 4.37 -11.93 3.97
C ALA A 124 4.69 -12.57 5.33
N LEU A 125 4.23 -11.98 6.44
CA LEU A 125 4.41 -12.50 7.79
C LEU A 125 3.59 -13.78 8.03
N SER A 126 2.34 -13.81 7.58
CA SER A 126 1.48 -14.99 7.72
C SER A 126 2.00 -16.19 6.94
N VAL A 127 2.48 -15.99 5.71
CA VAL A 127 3.04 -17.06 4.88
C VAL A 127 4.35 -17.57 5.47
N PHE A 128 5.23 -16.68 5.91
CA PHE A 128 6.48 -17.05 6.58
C PHE A 128 6.23 -17.86 7.86
N GLY A 129 5.38 -17.34 8.74
CA GLY A 129 5.03 -18.03 10.00
C GLY A 129 4.33 -19.36 9.75
N GLY A 130 3.45 -19.43 8.75
CA GLY A 130 2.81 -20.68 8.34
C GLY A 130 3.81 -21.72 7.83
N ALA A 131 4.80 -21.31 7.03
CA ALA A 131 5.85 -22.20 6.54
C ALA A 131 6.68 -22.78 7.69
N LEU A 132 7.05 -21.97 8.69
CA LEU A 132 7.76 -22.45 9.89
C LEU A 132 6.90 -23.39 10.72
N ALA A 133 5.64 -23.04 10.96
CA ALA A 133 4.72 -23.87 11.72
C ALA A 133 4.52 -25.26 11.08
N VAL A 134 4.40 -25.33 9.74
CA VAL A 134 4.33 -26.59 8.99
C VAL A 134 5.61 -27.41 9.13
N ALA A 135 6.76 -26.75 9.23
CA ALA A 135 8.05 -27.40 9.48
C ALA A 135 8.26 -27.82 10.95
N GLY A 136 7.30 -27.57 11.84
CA GLY A 136 7.40 -27.87 13.27
C GLY A 136 8.36 -26.95 14.01
N ARG A 137 8.51 -25.71 13.53
CA ARG A 137 9.48 -24.71 14.01
C ARG A 137 8.82 -23.45 14.54
#